data_AF-A0AAQ0YSE5-F1
#
_entry.id   AF-A0AAQ0YSE5-F1
#
_cell.length_a   1.000
_cell.length_b   1.000
_cell.length_c   1.000
_cell.angle_alpha   90.00
_cell.angle_beta   90.00
_cell.angle_gamma   90.00
#
_symmetry.space_group_name_H-M   'P 1'
#
loop_
_entity.id
_entity.type
_entity.pdbx_description
1 polymer ?
#
loop_
_entity_poly.entity_id
_entity_poly.type
_entity_poly.pdbx_seq_one_letter_code
_entity_poly.pdbx_strand_id
1 'polypeptide(L)' 'MTETSPPPVLDTAQARVLGCLIEKEATTPDAYPLTVNAAQVAANQKTAREPVLNLQTGVVHHA' A
#
# COMPACT_ATOMS: atom_id res chain seq x y z
N MET A 1 31.92 5.09 6.28
CA MET A 1 31.47 3.69 6.29
C MET A 1 29.96 3.73 6.35
N THR A 2 29.27 3.56 5.22
CA THR A 2 27.80 3.51 5.22
C THR A 2 27.41 2.09 5.63
N GLU A 3 26.81 1.94 6.80
CA GLU A 3 26.18 0.69 7.20
C GLU A 3 25.01 0.42 6.25
N THR A 4 25.21 -0.46 5.27
CA THR A 4 24.14 -0.89 4.37
C THR A 4 23.32 -1.95 5.09
N SER A 5 22.33 -1.52 5.90
CA SER A 5 21.32 -2.43 6.44
C SER A 5 20.54 -3.07 5.28
N PRO A 6 20.23 -4.38 5.32
CA PRO A 6 19.42 -5.00 4.30
C PRO A 6 18.03 -4.32 4.23
N PRO A 7 17.41 -4.25 3.04
CA PRO A 7 16.09 -3.67 2.90
C PRO A 7 15.06 -4.49 3.70
N PRO A 8 14.01 -3.84 4.24
CA PRO A 8 12.98 -4.54 4.98
C PRO A 8 12.25 -5.54 4.07
N VAL A 9 12.06 -6.76 4.56
CA VAL A 9 11.21 -7.75 3.91
C VAL A 9 9.76 -7.44 4.27
N LEU A 10 8.97 -7.09 3.27
CA LEU A 10 7.55 -6.74 3.45
C LEU A 10 6.68 -7.99 3.34
N ASP A 11 5.69 -8.09 4.21
CA ASP A 11 4.60 -9.05 4.00
C ASP A 11 3.66 -8.62 2.85
N THR A 12 2.70 -9.47 2.52
CA THR A 12 1.77 -9.22 1.41
C THR A 12 0.93 -7.96 1.61
N ALA A 13 0.49 -7.66 2.83
CA ALA A 13 -0.32 -6.47 3.11
C ALA A 13 0.54 -5.21 3.06
N GLN A 14 1.73 -5.23 3.65
CA GLN A 14 2.70 -4.14 3.63
C GLN A 14 3.10 -3.77 2.19
N ALA A 15 3.50 -4.77 1.40
CA ALA A 15 3.84 -4.57 -0.01
C ALA A 15 2.65 -4.01 -0.81
N ARG A 16 1.43 -4.49 -0.53
CA ARG A 16 0.21 -4.00 -1.17
C ARG A 16 -0.06 -2.53 -0.84
N VAL A 17 -0.02 -2.16 0.43
CA VAL A 17 -0.32 -0.78 0.86
C VAL A 17 0.73 0.18 0.33
N LEU A 18 2.02 -0.18 0.40
CA LEU A 18 3.10 0.60 -0.19
C LEU A 18 2.89 0.81 -1.70
N GLY A 19 2.59 -0.25 -2.44
CA GLY A 19 2.30 -0.15 -3.88
C GLY A 19 1.10 0.74 -4.18
N CYS A 20 0.05 0.72 -3.34
CA CYS A 20 -1.10 1.61 -3.49
C CYS A 20 -0.73 3.07 -3.28
N LEU A 21 0.11 3.38 -2.29
CA LEU A 21 0.57 4.76 -2.05
C LEU A 21 1.36 5.28 -3.24
N ILE A 22 2.33 4.51 -3.73
CA ILE A 22 3.15 4.85 -4.91
C ILE A 22 2.27 5.07 -6.15
N GLU A 23 1.35 4.14 -6.42
CA GLU A 23 0.43 4.23 -7.56
C GLU A 23 -0.43 5.50 -7.48
N LYS A 24 -1.03 5.78 -6.31
CA LYS A 24 -1.98 6.89 -6.16
C LYS A 24 -1.30 8.25 -6.07
N GLU A 25 -0.07 8.33 -5.56
CA GLU A 25 0.75 9.54 -5.69
C GLU A 25 0.98 9.90 -7.17
N ALA A 26 1.31 8.91 -8.00
CA ALA A 26 1.61 9.15 -9.42
C ALA A 26 0.35 9.35 -10.29
N THR A 27 -0.72 8.59 -10.04
CA THR A 27 -1.90 8.54 -10.93
C THR A 27 -3.06 9.42 -10.46
N THR A 28 -3.12 9.73 -9.17
CA THR A 28 -4.22 10.53 -8.57
C THR A 28 -3.67 11.48 -7.50
N PRO A 29 -2.77 12.41 -7.86
CA PRO A 29 -2.05 13.27 -6.91
C PRO A 29 -2.99 14.12 -6.04
N ASP A 30 -4.14 14.55 -6.57
CA ASP A 30 -5.13 15.34 -5.83
C ASP A 30 -5.77 14.59 -4.64
N ALA A 31 -5.77 13.25 -4.69
CA ALA A 31 -6.27 12.40 -3.62
C ALA A 31 -5.18 12.02 -2.61
N TYR A 32 -3.92 12.37 -2.88
CA TYR A 32 -2.78 12.06 -2.03
C TYR A 32 -2.45 13.25 -1.08
N PRO A 33 -2.13 13.02 0.20
CA PRO A 33 -1.95 11.73 0.87
C PRO A 33 -3.27 10.99 1.14
N LEU A 34 -3.24 9.67 1.00
CA LEU A 34 -4.40 8.82 1.27
C LEU A 34 -4.70 8.75 2.76
N THR A 35 -5.99 8.80 3.12
CA THR A 35 -6.45 8.34 4.44
C THR A 35 -6.36 6.81 4.53
N VAL A 36 -6.40 6.25 5.74
CA VAL A 36 -6.37 4.80 5.96
C VAL A 36 -7.52 4.08 5.24
N ASN A 37 -8.72 4.67 5.22
CA ASN A 37 -9.87 4.12 4.50
C ASN A 37 -9.65 4.17 2.97
N ALA A 38 -9.07 5.26 2.44
CA ALA A 38 -8.76 5.37 1.03
C ALA A 38 -7.66 4.36 0.62
N ALA A 39 -6.66 4.14 1.47
CA ALA A 39 -5.64 3.11 1.28
C ALA A 39 -6.25 1.70 1.27
N GLN A 40 -7.21 1.42 2.15
CA GLN A 40 -7.92 0.13 2.16
C GLN A 40 -8.73 -0.08 0.87
N VAL A 41 -9.46 0.95 0.43
CA VAL A 41 -10.19 0.89 -0.84
C VAL A 41 -9.23 0.64 -2.00
N ALA A 42 -8.08 1.32 -2.03
CA ALA A 42 -7.04 1.10 -3.03
C ALA A 42 -6.44 -0.32 -2.97
N ALA A 43 -6.17 -0.86 -1.78
CA ALA A 43 -5.60 -2.19 -1.59
C ALA A 43 -6.53 -3.30 -2.07
N ASN A 44 -7.85 -3.09 -1.94
CA ASN A 44 -8.91 -4.02 -2.30
C ASN A 44 -9.54 -3.74 -3.68
N GLN A 45 -8.92 -2.89 -4.51
CA GLN A 45 -9.40 -2.65 -5.87
C GLN A 45 -9.46 -3.96 -6.67
N LYS A 46 -10.53 -4.13 -7.46
CA LYS A 46 -10.72 -5.32 -8.31
C LYS A 46 -9.84 -5.30 -9.57
N THR A 47 -9.31 -4.13 -9.92
CA THR A 47 -8.47 -3.90 -11.09
C THR A 47 -7.07 -3.52 -10.66
N ALA A 48 -6.06 -3.82 -11.49
CA ALA A 48 -4.65 -3.53 -11.19
C ALA A 48 -4.16 -4.12 -9.85
N ARG A 49 -4.74 -5.25 -9.41
CA ARG A 49 -4.33 -6.00 -8.22
C ARG A 49 -4.26 -7.48 -8.55
N GLU A 50 -3.12 -8.08 -8.26
CA GLU A 50 -2.90 -9.52 -8.37
C GLU A 50 -2.12 -9.99 -7.11
N PRO A 51 -2.67 -10.88 -6.28
CA PRO A 51 -4.08 -11.30 -6.25
C PRO A 51 -5.00 -10.16 -5.78
N VAL A 52 -6.29 -10.26 -6.09
CA VAL A 52 -7.32 -9.42 -5.47
C VAL A 52 -7.41 -9.79 -3.99
N LEU A 53 -7.35 -8.78 -3.11
CA LEU A 53 -7.40 -8.95 -1.66
C LEU A 53 -8.68 -8.33 -1.07
N ASN A 54 -8.98 -8.72 0.16
CA ASN A 54 -10.03 -8.12 0.98
C ASN A 54 -9.50 -7.82 2.39
N LEU A 55 -8.56 -6.87 2.46
CA LEU A 55 -7.92 -6.48 3.71
C LEU A 55 -8.88 -5.69 4.60
N GLN A 56 -8.81 -5.95 5.90
CA GLN A 56 -9.51 -5.16 6.93
C GLN A 56 -8.76 -3.87 7.21
N THR A 57 -9.46 -2.82 7.67
CA THR A 57 -8.87 -1.50 7.93
C THR A 57 -7.73 -1.58 8.94
N GLY A 58 -7.87 -2.41 9.98
CA GLY A 58 -6.81 -2.62 10.98
C GLY A 58 -5.54 -3.20 10.37
N VAL A 59 -5.66 -4.15 9.43
CA VAL A 59 -4.50 -4.71 8.73
C VAL A 59 -3.81 -3.63 7.89
N VAL A 60 -4.59 -2.81 7.18
CA VAL A 60 -4.05 -1.70 6.38
C VAL A 60 -3.39 -0.62 7.23
N HIS A 61 -3.91 -0.36 8.44
CA HIS A 61 -3.34 0.61 9.36
C HIS A 61 -2.01 0.15 10.00
N HIS A 62 -1.84 -1.17 10.18
CA HIS A 62 -0.63 -1.76 10.75
C HIS A 62 0.39 -2.24 9.71
N ALA A 63 0.03 -2.17 8.43
CA ALA A 63 0.91 -2.43 7.30
C ALA A 63 1.85 -1.24 7.08
#